data_AF-A0A259JZ59-F1
#
_entry.id   AF-A0A259JZ59-F1
#
_cell.length_a   1.000
_cell.length_b   1.000
_cell.length_c   1.000
_cell.angle_alpha   90.00
_cell.angle_beta   90.00
_cell.angle_gamma   90.00
#
_symmetry.space_group_name_H-M   'P 1'
#
loop_
_entity.id
_entity.type
_entity.pdbx_description
1 polymer ?
#
loop_
_entity_poly.entity_id
_entity_poly.type
_entity_poly.pdbx_seq_one_letter_code
_entity_poly.pdbx_strand_id
1 'polypeptide(L)'
;MYMMLFGLVLLLGVHVLISLRGVRAQLIARLGEGQYKGFFSLVAVSGLLLTAYGFALWRAAGSAPVWDPPLFMRHITMLLMLFAAIAGV
;
A
#
# COMPACT_ATOMS: atom_id res chain seq x y z
N MET A 1 -14.84 -1.30 2.83
CA MET A 1 -13.83 -2.38 2.98
C MET A 1 -13.41 -3.00 1.65
N TYR A 2 -14.34 -3.52 0.84
CA TYR A 2 -14.00 -4.14 -0.46
C TYR A 2 -13.21 -3.23 -1.42
N MET A 3 -13.60 -1.95 -1.51
CA MET A 3 -12.90 -0.96 -2.35
C MET A 3 -11.43 -0.74 -1.94
N MET A 4 -11.17 -0.75 -0.63
CA MET A 4 -9.81 -0.65 -0.08
C MET A 4 -8.99 -1.89 -0.45
N LEU A 5 -9.57 -3.08 -0.27
CA LEU A 5 -8.90 -4.35 -0.61
C LEU A 5 -8.60 -4.44 -2.10
N PHE A 6 -9.53 -4.02 -2.95
CA PHE A 6 -9.32 -3.97 -4.40
C PHE A 6 -8.18 -3.01 -4.77
N GLY A 7 -8.15 -1.81 -4.18
CA GLY A 7 -7.04 -0.88 -4.33
C GLY A 7 -5.69 -1.48 -3.91
N LEU A 8 -5.68 -2.24 -2.79
CA LEU A 8 -4.50 -2.92 -2.28
C LEU A 8 -4.00 -3.99 -3.25
N VAL A 9 -4.90 -4.80 -3.83
CA VAL A 9 -4.54 -5.81 -4.83
C VAL A 9 -3.92 -5.16 -6.07
N LEU A 10 -4.47 -4.04 -6.55
CA LEU A 10 -3.89 -3.32 -7.70
C LEU A 10 -2.49 -2.79 -7.39
N LEU A 11 -2.35 -2.11 -6.24
CA LEU A 11 -1.09 -1.49 -5.84
C LEU A 11 -0.01 -2.54 -5.60
N LEU A 12 -0.31 -3.57 -4.80
CA LEU A 12 0.64 -4.65 -4.50
C LEU A 12 0.92 -5.50 -5.72
N GLY A 13 -0.09 -5.80 -6.53
CA GLY A 13 0.07 -6.58 -7.76
C GLY A 13 1.08 -5.91 -8.70
N VAL A 14 0.90 -4.63 -9.01
CA VAL A 14 1.82 -3.90 -9.89
C VAL A 14 3.20 -3.72 -9.25
N HIS A 15 3.26 -3.51 -7.93
CA HIS A 15 4.50 -3.36 -7.17
C HIS A 15 5.32 -4.66 -7.09
N VAL A 16 4.68 -5.83 -6.99
CA VAL A 16 5.38 -7.12 -7.05
C VAL A 16 5.85 -7.39 -8.48
N LEU A 17 5.04 -7.06 -9.49
CA LEU A 17 5.35 -7.29 -10.89
C LEU A 17 6.64 -6.59 -11.32
N ILE A 18 6.91 -5.37 -10.82
CA ILE A 18 8.16 -4.66 -11.13
C ILE A 18 9.42 -5.34 -10.57
N SER A 19 9.30 -6.11 -9.48
CA SER A 19 10.39 -6.91 -8.91
C SER A 19 10.71 -8.16 -9.76
N LEU A 20 9.75 -8.65 -10.55
CA LEU A 20 9.93 -9.76 -11.48
C LEU A 20 10.63 -9.28 -12.76
N ARG A 21 11.95 -9.07 -12.68
CA ARG A 21 12.77 -8.47 -13.75
C ARG A 21 12.56 -9.10 -15.13
N GLY A 22 12.42 -10.42 -15.21
CA GLY A 22 12.17 -11.14 -16.47
C GLY A 22 10.82 -10.83 -17.09
N VAL A 23 9.74 -10.86 -16.30
CA VAL A 23 8.37 -10.52 -16.74
C VAL A 23 8.31 -9.06 -17.19
N ARG A 24 8.90 -8.16 -16.39
CA ARG A 24 9.01 -6.74 -16.75
C ARG A 24 9.73 -6.54 -18.07
N ALA A 25 10.87 -7.19 -18.29
CA ALA A 25 11.61 -7.06 -19.54
C ALA A 25 10.79 -7.55 -20.76
N GLN A 26 10.07 -8.66 -20.62
CA GLN A 26 9.17 -9.16 -21.67
C GLN A 26 8.02 -8.20 -21.96
N LEU A 27 7.41 -7.61 -20.94
CA LEU A 27 6.34 -6.63 -21.12
C LEU A 27 6.83 -5.35 -21.79
N ILE A 28 8.00 -4.84 -21.38
CA ILE A 28 8.62 -3.67 -22.02
C ILE A 28 8.99 -3.97 -23.48
N ALA A 29 9.49 -5.17 -23.78
CA ALA A 29 9.79 -5.57 -25.16
C ALA A 29 8.54 -5.63 -26.06
N ARG A 30 7.37 -5.94 -25.48
CA ARG A 30 6.09 -6.02 -26.22
C ARG A 30 5.36 -4.68 -26.35
N LEU A 31 5.39 -3.85 -25.30
CA LEU A 31 4.62 -2.61 -25.21
C LEU A 31 5.46 -1.35 -25.50
N GLY A 32 6.78 -1.46 -25.43
CA GLY A 32 7.67 -0.32 -25.35
C GLY A 32 7.71 0.30 -23.95
N GLU A 33 8.81 0.99 -23.65
CA GLU A 33 9.08 1.51 -22.31
C GLU A 33 8.07 2.57 -21.86
N GLY A 34 7.71 3.50 -22.75
CA GLY A 34 6.78 4.60 -22.44
C GLY A 34 5.38 4.11 -22.10
N GLN A 35 4.82 3.21 -22.91
CA GLN A 35 3.48 2.65 -22.67
C GLN A 35 3.46 1.80 -21.39
N TYR A 36 4.48 0.97 -21.17
CA TYR A 36 4.62 0.19 -19.95
C TYR A 36 4.63 1.09 -18.71
N LYS A 37 5.47 2.14 -18.69
CA LYS A 37 5.55 3.07 -17.56
C LYS A 37 4.25 3.86 -17.36
N GLY A 38 3.60 4.28 -18.45
CA GLY A 38 2.32 4.99 -18.39
C GLY A 38 1.23 4.13 -17.74
N PHE A 39 1.03 2.91 -18.25
CA PHE A 39 0.04 1.98 -17.70
C PHE A 39 0.36 1.59 -16.26
N PHE A 40 1.63 1.28 -15.96
CA PHE A 40 2.10 1.00 -14.61
C PHE A 40 1.73 2.12 -13.64
N SER A 41 2.02 3.37 -14.02
CA SER A 41 1.78 4.54 -13.18
C SER A 41 0.30 4.77 -12.94
N LEU A 42 -0.53 4.62 -13.97
CA LEU A 42 -1.99 4.71 -13.84
C LEU A 42 -2.54 3.66 -12.87
N VAL A 43 -2.14 2.39 -13.03
CA VAL A 43 -2.59 1.31 -12.13
C VAL A 43 -2.13 1.56 -10.70
N ALA A 44 -0.88 1.97 -10.49
CA ALA A 44 -0.34 2.27 -9.17
C ALA A 44 -1.10 3.42 -8.48
N VAL A 45 -1.32 4.53 -9.18
CA VAL A 45 -2.05 5.69 -8.66
C VAL A 45 -3.51 5.32 -8.37
N SER A 46 -4.18 4.61 -9.28
CA SER A 46 -5.55 4.14 -9.03
C SER A 46 -5.62 3.21 -7.81
N GLY A 47 -4.68 2.28 -7.66
CA GLY A 47 -4.60 1.41 -6.50
C GLY A 47 -4.44 2.18 -5.19
N LEU A 48 -3.56 3.20 -5.18
CA LEU A 48 -3.35 4.07 -4.03
C LEU A 48 -4.62 4.87 -3.68
N LEU A 49 -5.25 5.51 -4.66
CA LEU A 49 -6.46 6.32 -4.46
C LEU A 49 -7.64 5.46 -3.99
N LEU A 50 -7.85 4.29 -4.58
CA LEU A 50 -8.90 3.35 -4.16
C LEU A 50 -8.68 2.84 -2.74
N THR A 51 -7.43 2.57 -2.36
CA THR A 51 -7.07 2.17 -1.00
C THR A 51 -7.43 3.27 0.00
N ALA A 52 -6.99 4.50 -0.26
CA ALA A 52 -7.25 5.65 0.62
C ALA A 52 -8.75 5.95 0.73
N TYR A 53 -9.46 6.01 -0.40
CA TYR A 53 -10.90 6.27 -0.42
C TYR A 53 -11.71 5.16 0.24
N GLY A 54 -11.38 3.90 -0.05
CA GLY A 54 -12.04 2.75 0.55
C GLY A 54 -11.82 2.66 2.07
N PHE A 55 -10.67 3.10 2.56
CA PHE A 55 -10.37 3.23 3.98
C PHE A 55 -11.19 4.36 4.62
N ALA A 56 -11.26 5.53 3.99
CA ALA A 56 -12.06 6.66 4.48
C ALA A 56 -13.55 6.27 4.63
N LEU A 57 -14.10 5.59 3.62
CA LEU A 57 -15.47 5.06 3.67
C LEU A 57 -15.65 4.04 4.81
N TRP A 58 -14.73 3.09 4.96
CA TRP A 58 -14.80 2.10 6.04
C TRP A 58 -14.73 2.75 7.43
N ARG A 59 -13.89 3.76 7.61
CA ARG A 59 -13.77 4.51 8.86
C ARG A 59 -15.05 5.30 9.16
N ALA A 60 -15.62 5.96 8.17
CA ALA A 60 -16.85 6.74 8.31
C ALA A 60 -18.08 5.87 8.65
N ALA A 61 -18.08 4.60 8.23
CA ALA A 61 -19.16 3.65 8.50
C ALA A 61 -19.20 3.09 9.93
N GLY A 62 -18.33 3.58 10.84
CA GLY A 62 -18.23 3.05 12.20
C GLY A 62 -17.38 1.80 12.27
N SER A 63 -16.06 1.97 12.11
CA SER A 63 -15.09 0.87 12.18
C SER A 63 -15.21 0.10 13.50
N ALA A 64 -15.26 -1.23 13.43
CA ALA A 64 -15.33 -2.07 14.63
C ALA A 64 -14.09 -1.88 15.53
N PRO A 65 -14.27 -1.68 16.85
CA PRO A 65 -13.16 -1.67 17.78
C PRO A 65 -12.54 -3.07 17.82
N VAL A 66 -11.31 -3.19 17.32
CA VAL A 66 -10.59 -4.48 17.27
C VAL A 66 -9.88 -4.77 18.60
N TRP A 67 -9.43 -3.72 19.30
CA TRP A 67 -8.65 -3.82 20.52
C TRP A 67 -8.70 -2.50 21.29
N ASP A 68 -8.79 -2.56 22.61
CA ASP A 68 -8.66 -1.42 23.51
C ASP A 68 -7.41 -1.59 24.39
N PRO A 69 -6.29 -0.89 24.10
CA PRO A 69 -5.03 -1.11 24.79
C PRO A 69 -5.00 -0.48 26.19
N PRO A 70 -4.33 -1.12 27.17
CA PRO A 70 -4.01 -0.49 28.44
C PRO A 70 -3.25 0.83 28.25
N LEU A 71 -3.57 1.85 29.06
CA LEU A 71 -3.01 3.22 28.92
C LEU A 71 -1.47 3.27 28.88
N PHE A 72 -0.79 2.40 29.64
CA PHE A 72 0.68 2.39 29.69
C PHE A 72 1.32 1.94 28.36
N MET A 73 0.60 1.16 27.53
CA MET A 73 1.12 0.71 26.23
C MET A 73 1.44 1.89 25.30
N ARG A 74 0.75 3.03 25.42
CA ARG A 74 1.08 4.24 24.63
C ARG A 74 2.54 4.65 24.83
N HIS A 75 3.03 4.59 26.06
CA HIS A 75 4.38 5.01 26.41
C HIS A 75 5.43 4.05 25.86
N ILE A 76 5.17 2.75 25.97
CA ILE A 76 6.01 1.71 25.37
C ILE A 76 6.07 1.88 23.85
N THR A 77 4.91 2.06 23.20
CA THR A 77 4.86 2.28 21.73
C THR A 77 5.66 3.51 21.32
N MET A 78 5.53 4.64 22.03
CA MET A 78 6.30 5.85 21.72
C MET A 78 7.81 5.62 21.87
N LEU A 79 8.24 4.92 22.93
CA LEU A 79 9.65 4.58 23.15
C LEU A 79 10.19 3.66 22.03
N LEU A 80 9.42 2.63 21.66
CA LEU A 80 9.80 1.71 20.58
C LEU A 80 9.85 2.41 19.22
N MET A 81 8.91 3.32 18.93
CA MET A 81 8.93 4.12 17.70
C MET A 81 10.14 5.04 17.61
N LEU A 82 10.59 5.62 18.73
CA LEU A 82 11.83 6.40 18.77
C LEU A 82 13.03 5.53 18.37
N PHE A 83 13.19 4.36 18.99
CA PHE A 83 14.26 3.43 18.63
C PHE A 83 14.17 3.00 17.17
N ALA A 84 12.98 2.63 16.68
CA ALA A 84 12.79 2.24 15.28
C ALA A 84 13.19 3.35 14.29
N ALA A 85 12.95 4.61 14.64
CA ALA A 85 13.28 5.75 13.78
C ALA A 85 14.78 6.09 13.75
N ILE A 86 15.53 5.83 14.83
CA ILE A 86 16.94 6.26 14.95
C ILE A 86 17.96 5.11 14.87
N ALA A 87 17.59 3.88 15.25
CA ALA A 87 18.49 2.74 15.28
C ALA A 87 18.55 1.97 13.95
N GLY A 88 17.73 2.33 12.97
CA GLY A 88 17.64 1.70 11.64
C GLY A 88 18.61 2.25 10.59
N VAL A 89 19.77 2.78 11.01
CA VAL A 89 20.86 3.24 10.11
C VAL A 89 21.96 2.18 10.05
#